data_AF-A0A397ACP9-F1
#
_entry.id   AF-A0A397ACP9-F1
#
_cell.length_a   1.000
_cell.length_b   1.000
_cell.length_c   1.000
_cell.angle_alpha   90.00
_cell.angle_beta   90.00
_cell.angle_gamma   90.00
#
_symmetry.space_group_name_H-M   'P 1'
#
loop_
_entity.id
_entity.type
_entity.pdbx_description
1 polymer ?
#
loop_
_entity_poly.entity_id
_entity_poly.type
_entity_poly.pdbx_seq_one_letter_code
_entity_poly.pdbx_strand_id
1 'polypeptide(L)'
;MGVYSTCPPHELSLYLAKQDTSWIKATHPEVKMLRSDKVGAEVKALLENEAMHQTMELGAFDLPSNDSDDIHVLVAVRTRWLTCAMVGLGTIIYIDMLDYKTVLDLQKAISERLNFALHAACMDLYVAKKGSKWLTINDLKKVKSSGMATFTTAGGQLMKPHTRLGTYNFPGEVAYYEEDGDVDDVHVLVVWDTIFTLKVRHSMSVLSLKIAIHARYQFPVYDLDLNLAQRSDGSWVQAADPDGMVLKTGNTPGGIKSLITNAATLDNTTRLRTLNFPDNDSNDIHVLVAVRKRLLTCVVVGVGTIFSVDMRDRKMVEDLQYAIRQSQKFAFPATSLNLYVAKKDNTWLTIHDSDVKLVKTGKIPSGIKAITTTGGQLMAPHLPLHSFNFPGEVVYAAGGDIDTIHVLVTVPKSHQTASNMAISCVVVGSGVSVAIVKDERDTVVDLKKAIAERMEFPFPAFQLTRYVTNTNDSDWLQRSDRDAIELTCGEIPPGIKQLMSDEAKMDSESILSEFYFVDDETSTCLWTCQRIQRPITLVLK
;
A
#
# COMPACT_ATOMS: atom_id res chain seq x y z
N MET A 1 -3.72 33.67 -8.49
CA MET A 1 -4.59 32.95 -9.43
C MET A 1 -4.27 31.47 -9.32
N GLY A 2 -5.01 30.75 -8.47
CA GLY A 2 -4.91 29.30 -8.35
C GLY A 2 -5.99 28.65 -9.20
N VAL A 3 -5.66 27.55 -9.86
CA VAL A 3 -6.57 26.75 -10.68
C VAL A 3 -7.67 26.19 -9.77
N TYR A 4 -8.86 26.79 -9.80
CA TYR A 4 -10.04 26.22 -9.16
C TYR A 4 -10.44 24.96 -9.93
N SER A 5 -10.29 23.79 -9.31
CA SER A 5 -11.05 22.61 -9.71
C SER A 5 -12.53 22.94 -9.55
N THR A 6 -13.23 23.22 -10.65
CA THR A 6 -14.65 23.56 -10.65
C THR A 6 -15.45 22.32 -10.25
N CYS A 7 -15.88 22.25 -9.00
CA CYS A 7 -16.92 21.33 -8.53
C CYS A 7 -18.28 21.96 -8.86
N PRO A 8 -19.11 21.39 -9.75
CA PRO A 8 -20.42 21.95 -10.07
C PRO A 8 -21.30 22.23 -8.83
N PRO A 9 -22.10 23.31 -8.84
CA PRO A 9 -22.80 23.80 -7.64
C PRO A 9 -23.89 22.87 -7.07
N HIS A 10 -24.31 21.83 -7.80
CA HIS A 10 -25.22 20.79 -7.32
C HIS A 10 -24.52 19.62 -6.59
N GLU A 11 -23.20 19.73 -6.37
CA GLU A 11 -22.30 18.65 -5.93
C GLU A 11 -21.68 18.89 -4.55
N LEU A 12 -22.13 19.95 -3.88
CA LEU A 12 -21.75 20.30 -2.53
C LEU A 12 -22.92 19.96 -1.60
N SER A 13 -22.68 19.12 -0.60
CA SER A 13 -23.63 19.02 0.52
C SER A 13 -23.37 20.20 1.44
N LEU A 14 -24.35 21.09 1.54
CA LEU A 14 -24.29 22.26 2.40
C LEU A 14 -24.90 21.90 3.76
N TYR A 15 -24.22 22.27 4.83
CA TYR A 15 -24.71 22.09 6.20
C TYR A 15 -24.68 23.43 6.89
N LEU A 16 -25.67 23.68 7.75
CA LEU A 16 -25.63 24.85 8.60
C LEU A 16 -24.50 24.70 9.61
N ALA A 17 -23.61 25.68 9.64
CA ALA A 17 -22.52 25.76 10.61
C ALA A 17 -23.04 26.32 11.94
N LYS A 18 -24.16 25.78 12.44
CA LYS A 18 -24.90 26.25 13.60
C LYS A 18 -25.03 25.13 14.62
N GLN A 19 -24.51 25.38 15.81
CA GLN A 19 -24.66 24.49 16.95
C GLN A 19 -25.63 25.13 17.94
N ASP A 20 -26.71 24.42 18.26
CA ASP A 20 -27.85 24.92 19.03
C ASP A 20 -28.40 26.23 18.43
N THR A 21 -28.02 27.38 19.02
CA THR A 21 -28.45 28.71 18.60
C THR A 21 -27.32 29.59 18.07
N SER A 22 -26.08 29.12 18.05
CA SER A 22 -24.89 29.93 17.74
C SER A 22 -24.16 29.45 16.49
N TRP A 23 -23.65 30.41 15.70
CA TRP A 23 -22.84 30.13 14.53
C TRP A 23 -21.39 29.84 14.92
N ILE A 24 -20.74 28.94 14.17
CA ILE A 24 -19.32 28.68 14.34
C ILE A 24 -18.52 29.90 13.89
N LYS A 25 -17.55 30.35 14.69
CA LYS A 25 -16.68 31.46 14.30
C LYS A 25 -15.50 31.00 13.43
N ALA A 26 -15.04 31.84 12.51
CA ALA A 26 -13.86 31.60 11.69
C ALA A 26 -12.57 31.40 12.53
N THR A 27 -12.55 31.93 13.75
CA THR A 27 -11.45 31.77 14.72
C THR A 27 -11.51 30.46 15.50
N HIS A 28 -12.59 29.69 15.37
CA HIS A 28 -12.81 28.45 16.09
C HIS A 28 -11.67 27.43 15.81
N PRO A 29 -11.15 26.73 16.84
CA PRO A 29 -10.05 25.76 16.66
C PRO A 29 -10.34 24.72 15.59
N GLU A 30 -11.57 24.18 15.53
CA GLU A 30 -11.94 23.18 14.53
C GLU A 30 -11.97 23.73 13.10
N VAL A 31 -12.32 25.00 12.93
CA VAL A 31 -12.27 25.67 11.62
C VAL A 31 -10.82 25.85 11.16
N LYS A 32 -9.90 26.13 12.09
CA LYS A 32 -8.46 26.14 11.79
C LYS A 32 -7.96 24.76 11.40
N MET A 33 -8.52 23.69 11.98
CA MET A 33 -8.21 22.31 11.59
C MET A 33 -8.65 22.02 10.15
N LEU A 34 -9.81 22.52 9.71
CA LEU A 34 -10.28 22.37 8.32
C LEU A 34 -9.28 22.94 7.30
N ARG A 35 -8.56 24.02 7.65
CA ARG A 35 -7.50 24.60 6.80
C ARG A 35 -6.26 23.73 6.68
N SER A 36 -6.15 22.71 7.53
CA SER A 36 -5.05 21.73 7.57
C SER A 36 -5.52 20.32 7.21
N ASP A 37 -6.64 20.21 6.48
CA ASP A 37 -7.28 18.96 6.05
C ASP A 37 -7.62 17.99 7.19
N LYS A 38 -7.90 18.51 8.39
CA LYS A 38 -8.34 17.75 9.57
C LYS A 38 -9.69 18.24 10.04
N VAL A 39 -10.51 17.34 10.59
CA VAL A 39 -11.83 17.70 11.10
C VAL A 39 -11.94 17.25 12.55
N GLY A 40 -12.37 18.18 13.40
CA GLY A 40 -12.64 17.90 14.81
C GLY A 40 -14.04 17.29 15.02
N ALA A 41 -14.33 16.97 16.27
CA ALA A 41 -15.54 16.24 16.64
C ALA A 41 -16.81 17.09 16.49
N GLU A 42 -16.74 18.42 16.68
CA GLU A 42 -17.90 19.31 16.60
C GLU A 42 -18.33 19.53 15.15
N VAL A 43 -17.39 19.79 14.24
CA VAL A 43 -17.68 19.87 12.80
C VAL A 43 -18.16 18.52 12.28
N LYS A 44 -17.63 17.41 12.80
CA LYS A 44 -18.12 16.07 12.48
C LYS A 44 -19.58 15.88 12.87
N ALA A 45 -19.94 16.21 14.11
CA ALA A 45 -21.33 16.15 14.58
C ALA A 45 -22.28 17.03 13.74
N LEU A 46 -21.81 18.18 13.26
CA LEU A 46 -22.61 19.03 12.37
C LEU A 46 -22.82 18.43 10.97
N LEU A 47 -21.86 17.67 10.46
CA LEU A 47 -22.01 16.98 9.18
C LEU A 47 -22.87 15.71 9.27
N GLU A 48 -23.13 15.20 10.47
CA GLU A 48 -24.07 14.11 10.74
C GLU A 48 -25.54 14.59 10.70
N ASN A 49 -25.78 15.90 10.77
CA ASN A 49 -27.12 16.49 10.63
C ASN A 49 -27.64 16.39 9.19
N GLU A 50 -28.94 16.64 9.00
CA GLU A 50 -29.54 16.65 7.67
C GLU A 50 -28.96 17.79 6.81
N ALA A 51 -28.44 17.44 5.63
CA ALA A 51 -27.90 18.42 4.70
C ALA A 51 -29.00 19.35 4.18
N MET A 52 -28.65 20.61 3.89
CA MET A 52 -29.57 21.58 3.32
C MET A 52 -30.14 21.05 1.99
N HIS A 53 -31.47 21.04 1.89
CA HIS A 53 -32.17 20.61 0.69
C HIS A 53 -32.06 21.68 -0.40
N GLN A 54 -31.93 21.26 -1.67
CA GLN A 54 -31.73 22.17 -2.82
C GLN A 54 -32.87 23.16 -3.06
N THR A 55 -34.03 22.94 -2.43
CA THR A 55 -35.22 23.80 -2.54
C THR A 55 -35.46 24.66 -1.30
N MET A 56 -34.56 24.64 -0.32
CA MET A 56 -34.69 25.50 0.87
C MET A 56 -34.37 26.96 0.51
N GLU A 57 -35.22 27.88 0.96
CA GLU A 57 -34.99 29.31 0.78
C GLU A 57 -33.98 29.83 1.82
N LEU A 58 -32.95 30.54 1.36
CA LEU A 58 -31.89 31.07 2.23
C LEU A 58 -32.40 32.03 3.31
N GLY A 59 -33.55 32.68 3.06
CA GLY A 59 -34.21 33.57 4.02
C GLY A 59 -34.78 32.85 5.25
N ALA A 60 -34.86 31.52 5.25
CA ALA A 60 -35.38 30.74 6.37
C ALA A 60 -34.34 30.45 7.46
N PHE A 61 -33.06 30.83 7.27
CA PHE A 61 -31.96 30.41 8.14
C PHE A 61 -31.45 31.48 9.12
N ASP A 62 -32.14 32.62 9.27
CA ASP A 62 -31.75 33.71 10.18
C ASP A 62 -30.25 34.06 10.09
N LEU A 63 -29.75 34.22 8.86
CA LEU A 63 -28.34 34.50 8.60
C LEU A 63 -27.94 35.86 9.22
N PRO A 64 -26.88 35.94 10.05
CA PRO A 64 -26.34 37.18 10.61
C PRO A 64 -25.92 38.18 9.53
N SER A 65 -25.74 39.44 9.90
CA SER A 65 -25.25 40.45 8.94
C SER A 65 -23.82 40.14 8.47
N ASN A 66 -23.47 40.62 7.27
CA ASN A 66 -22.20 40.40 6.57
C ASN A 66 -20.93 40.86 7.33
N ASP A 67 -21.06 41.52 8.48
CA ASP A 67 -19.93 42.02 9.28
C ASP A 67 -19.50 41.03 10.39
N SER A 68 -20.05 39.81 10.40
CA SER A 68 -19.71 38.78 11.38
C SER A 68 -18.58 37.85 10.89
N ASP A 69 -17.66 37.51 11.80
CA ASP A 69 -16.64 36.44 11.61
C ASP A 69 -17.27 35.03 11.63
N ASP A 70 -18.58 34.92 11.55
CA ASP A 70 -19.32 33.67 11.64
C ASP A 70 -19.25 32.92 10.29
N ILE A 71 -19.01 31.62 10.38
CA ILE A 71 -19.20 30.67 9.29
C ILE A 71 -20.65 30.24 9.35
N HIS A 72 -21.36 30.40 8.23
CA HIS A 72 -22.78 30.05 8.14
C HIS A 72 -23.01 28.70 7.48
N VAL A 73 -22.13 28.30 6.56
CA VAL A 73 -22.29 27.10 5.76
C VAL A 73 -21.00 26.29 5.75
N LEU A 74 -21.11 25.02 6.12
CA LEU A 74 -20.09 24.01 5.89
C LEU A 74 -20.36 23.33 4.54
N VAL A 75 -19.30 23.15 3.78
CA VAL A 75 -19.34 22.52 2.46
C VAL A 75 -18.66 21.16 2.56
N ALA A 76 -19.40 20.08 2.38
CA ALA A 76 -18.85 18.73 2.39
C ALA A 76 -18.91 18.06 1.02
N VAL A 77 -17.84 17.34 0.69
CA VAL A 77 -17.72 16.49 -0.49
C VAL A 77 -17.82 15.03 -0.02
N ARG A 78 -18.86 14.31 -0.46
CA ARG A 78 -19.06 12.90 -0.07
C ARG A 78 -18.29 11.96 -1.01
N THR A 79 -17.22 11.38 -0.48
CA THR A 79 -16.53 10.22 -1.08
C THR A 79 -17.06 8.92 -0.46
N ARG A 80 -17.18 7.86 -1.25
CA ARG A 80 -17.49 6.50 -0.82
C ARG A 80 -16.27 5.62 -0.97
N TRP A 81 -16.03 4.79 0.04
CA TRP A 81 -15.13 3.67 -0.05
C TRP A 81 -15.92 2.44 -0.50
N LEU A 82 -15.66 1.96 -1.72
CA LEU A 82 -16.36 0.80 -2.30
C LEU A 82 -15.46 -0.44 -2.30
N THR A 83 -15.89 -1.48 -1.59
CA THR A 83 -15.31 -2.83 -1.70
C THR A 83 -15.91 -3.54 -2.91
N CYS A 84 -15.10 -3.74 -3.95
CA CYS A 84 -15.49 -4.41 -5.18
C CYS A 84 -14.87 -5.81 -5.22
N ALA A 85 -15.69 -6.85 -5.35
CA ALA A 85 -15.23 -8.22 -5.53
C ALA A 85 -15.27 -8.63 -7.00
N MET A 86 -14.11 -9.06 -7.51
CA MET A 86 -13.95 -9.56 -8.87
C MET A 86 -14.43 -11.02 -8.93
N VAL A 87 -15.61 -11.20 -9.51
CA VAL A 87 -16.22 -12.52 -9.60
C VAL A 87 -15.36 -13.42 -10.49
N GLY A 88 -14.98 -14.58 -9.97
CA GLY A 88 -14.19 -15.56 -10.70
C GLY A 88 -12.67 -15.46 -10.51
N LEU A 89 -12.13 -14.28 -10.19
CA LEU A 89 -10.70 -14.10 -9.89
C LEU A 89 -10.37 -14.16 -8.40
N GLY A 90 -11.38 -14.22 -7.52
CA GLY A 90 -11.18 -14.28 -6.07
C GLY A 90 -10.45 -13.06 -5.51
N THR A 91 -10.41 -11.95 -6.26
CA THR A 91 -9.72 -10.72 -5.87
C THR A 91 -10.72 -9.68 -5.38
N ILE A 92 -10.32 -8.96 -4.34
CA ILE A 92 -11.07 -7.81 -3.82
C ILE A 92 -10.23 -6.57 -4.05
N ILE A 93 -10.87 -5.54 -4.59
CA ILE A 93 -10.28 -4.22 -4.75
C ILE A 93 -11.13 -3.20 -4.00
N TYR A 94 -10.48 -2.18 -3.50
CA TYR A 94 -11.13 -1.04 -2.85
C TYR A 94 -11.12 0.12 -3.83
N ILE A 95 -12.16 0.94 -3.88
CA ILE A 95 -12.21 2.11 -4.76
C ILE A 95 -12.83 3.27 -4.01
N ASP A 96 -12.08 4.36 -3.90
CA ASP A 96 -12.59 5.62 -3.38
C ASP A 96 -13.21 6.39 -4.54
N MET A 97 -14.49 6.72 -4.43
CA MET A 97 -15.20 7.42 -5.49
C MET A 97 -16.27 8.36 -4.95
N LEU A 98 -16.43 9.51 -5.61
CA LEU A 98 -17.44 10.50 -5.25
C LEU A 98 -18.85 10.01 -5.62
N ASP A 99 -19.85 10.31 -4.78
CA ASP A 99 -21.24 9.83 -4.94
C ASP A 99 -21.90 10.20 -6.28
N TYR A 100 -21.49 11.33 -6.86
CA TYR A 100 -22.03 11.82 -8.12
C TYR A 100 -21.46 11.10 -9.34
N LYS A 101 -20.33 10.40 -9.18
CA LYS A 101 -19.74 9.62 -10.25
C LYS A 101 -20.73 8.54 -10.69
N THR A 102 -20.68 8.24 -11.97
CA THR A 102 -21.58 7.27 -12.58
C THR A 102 -21.05 5.86 -12.40
N VAL A 103 -21.89 4.86 -12.64
CA VAL A 103 -21.44 3.46 -12.76
C VAL A 103 -20.37 3.34 -13.85
N LEU A 104 -20.42 4.14 -14.92
CA LEU A 104 -19.38 4.18 -15.96
C LEU A 104 -18.03 4.70 -15.43
N ASP A 105 -18.06 5.74 -14.59
CA ASP A 105 -16.86 6.23 -13.91
C ASP A 105 -16.29 5.16 -12.96
N LEU A 106 -17.16 4.40 -12.28
CA LEU A 106 -16.75 3.26 -11.45
C LEU A 106 -16.13 2.14 -12.28
N GLN A 107 -16.76 1.73 -13.39
CA GLN A 107 -16.20 0.75 -14.32
C GLN A 107 -14.84 1.22 -14.86
N LYS A 108 -14.69 2.51 -15.16
CA LYS A 108 -13.43 3.12 -15.56
C LYS A 108 -12.39 3.03 -14.44
N ALA A 109 -12.72 3.42 -13.22
CA ALA A 109 -11.81 3.32 -12.08
C ALA A 109 -11.43 1.87 -11.75
N ILE A 110 -12.36 0.90 -11.90
CA ILE A 110 -12.07 -0.54 -11.78
C ILE A 110 -11.09 -0.97 -12.88
N SER A 111 -11.30 -0.53 -14.13
CA SER A 111 -10.42 -0.84 -15.26
C SER A 111 -9.02 -0.23 -15.13
N GLU A 112 -8.92 0.91 -14.44
CA GLU A 112 -7.66 1.61 -14.18
C GLU A 112 -6.96 1.08 -12.91
N ARG A 113 -7.72 0.54 -11.95
CA ARG A 113 -7.21 -0.18 -10.77
C ARG A 113 -6.46 -1.45 -11.20
N LEU A 114 -5.34 -1.69 -10.53
CA LEU A 114 -4.29 -2.59 -10.98
C LEU A 114 -4.75 -4.04 -11.27
N ASN A 115 -4.07 -4.63 -12.26
CA ASN A 115 -4.14 -6.02 -12.74
C ASN A 115 -5.37 -6.51 -13.51
N PHE A 116 -6.41 -5.70 -13.68
CA PHE A 116 -7.57 -6.05 -14.51
C PHE A 116 -7.62 -5.15 -15.74
N ALA A 117 -7.04 -5.61 -16.85
CA ALA A 117 -7.20 -4.93 -18.13
C ALA A 117 -8.51 -5.37 -18.78
N LEU A 118 -9.61 -4.97 -18.14
CA LEU A 118 -10.94 -5.15 -18.66
C LEU A 118 -11.44 -3.76 -19.04
N HIS A 119 -11.83 -3.57 -20.30
CA HIS A 119 -12.48 -2.34 -20.72
C HIS A 119 -13.74 -2.15 -19.87
N ALA A 120 -14.02 -0.92 -19.40
CA ALA A 120 -15.19 -0.59 -18.58
C ALA A 120 -16.50 -1.19 -19.14
N ALA A 121 -16.68 -1.10 -20.47
CA ALA A 121 -17.84 -1.66 -21.19
C ALA A 121 -17.93 -3.20 -21.25
N CYS A 122 -16.93 -3.93 -20.76
CA CYS A 122 -16.92 -5.40 -20.68
C CYS A 122 -17.23 -5.92 -19.27
N MET A 123 -17.55 -5.02 -18.33
CA MET A 123 -17.92 -5.37 -16.97
C MET A 123 -19.41 -5.09 -16.75
N ASP A 124 -20.10 -6.04 -16.15
CA ASP A 124 -21.39 -5.81 -15.51
C ASP A 124 -21.18 -5.68 -14.00
N LEU A 125 -21.65 -4.57 -13.44
CA LEU A 125 -21.56 -4.29 -12.01
C LEU A 125 -22.90 -4.62 -11.35
N TYR A 126 -22.86 -5.39 -10.26
CA TYR A 126 -24.04 -5.70 -9.47
C TYR A 126 -23.88 -5.17 -8.05
N VAL A 127 -24.96 -4.67 -7.46
CA VAL A 127 -25.02 -4.36 -6.03
C VAL A 127 -24.95 -5.68 -5.27
N ALA A 128 -23.96 -5.80 -4.38
CA ALA A 128 -23.69 -7.01 -3.61
C ALA A 128 -24.62 -7.14 -2.39
N LYS A 129 -25.94 -7.14 -2.61
CA LYS A 129 -26.97 -7.34 -1.58
C LYS A 129 -27.71 -8.65 -1.77
N LYS A 130 -28.00 -9.31 -0.64
CA LYS A 130 -28.97 -10.41 -0.55
C LYS A 130 -30.12 -9.97 0.36
N GLY A 131 -31.21 -9.51 -0.25
CA GLY A 131 -32.28 -8.82 0.48
C GLY A 131 -31.81 -7.45 0.99
N SER A 132 -31.92 -7.19 2.30
CA SER A 132 -31.48 -5.94 2.92
C SER A 132 -30.02 -5.94 3.39
N LYS A 133 -29.32 -7.07 3.34
CA LYS A 133 -27.95 -7.22 3.87
C LYS A 133 -26.90 -7.24 2.76
N TRP A 134 -25.75 -6.62 3.01
CA TRP A 134 -24.55 -6.74 2.16
C TRP A 134 -23.98 -8.15 2.25
N LEU A 135 -23.33 -8.58 1.18
CA LEU A 135 -22.54 -9.81 1.20
C LEU A 135 -21.24 -9.58 1.94
N THR A 136 -20.75 -10.59 2.64
CA THR A 136 -19.41 -10.57 3.23
C THR A 136 -18.39 -11.26 2.33
N ILE A 137 -17.11 -10.99 2.54
CA ILE A 137 -16.00 -11.72 1.90
C ILE A 137 -16.12 -13.24 2.14
N ASN A 138 -16.61 -13.64 3.31
CA ASN A 138 -16.80 -15.05 3.65
C ASN A 138 -17.96 -15.70 2.89
N ASP A 139 -19.00 -14.93 2.55
CA ASP A 139 -20.07 -15.42 1.67
C ASP A 139 -19.50 -15.76 0.29
N LEU A 140 -18.56 -14.96 -0.23
CA LEU A 140 -17.90 -15.23 -1.52
C LEU A 140 -17.02 -16.49 -1.50
N LYS A 141 -16.34 -16.80 -0.39
CA LYS A 141 -15.51 -18.02 -0.27
C LYS A 141 -16.34 -19.31 -0.34
N LYS A 142 -17.61 -19.28 0.07
CA LYS A 142 -18.54 -20.42 0.00
C LYS A 142 -19.14 -20.61 -1.41
N VAL A 143 -19.11 -19.59 -2.26
CA VAL A 143 -19.56 -19.62 -3.66
C VAL A 143 -18.45 -20.21 -4.55
N LYS A 144 -18.03 -21.46 -4.29
CA LYS A 144 -17.13 -22.17 -5.21
C LYS A 144 -17.90 -22.76 -6.40
N SER A 145 -17.37 -22.50 -7.60
CA SER A 145 -17.57 -23.19 -8.89
C SER A 145 -18.98 -23.34 -9.51
N SER A 146 -20.08 -23.33 -8.75
CA SER A 146 -21.45 -23.50 -9.28
C SER A 146 -22.40 -22.34 -8.97
N GLY A 147 -21.94 -21.36 -8.18
CA GLY A 147 -22.80 -20.38 -7.52
C GLY A 147 -23.16 -19.10 -8.31
N MET A 148 -22.51 -18.84 -9.45
CA MET A 148 -22.74 -17.59 -10.21
C MET A 148 -24.08 -17.59 -10.96
N ALA A 149 -24.48 -18.75 -11.52
CA ALA A 149 -25.83 -18.92 -12.07
C ALA A 149 -26.92 -18.81 -10.98
N THR A 150 -26.57 -19.06 -9.72
CA THR A 150 -27.49 -18.92 -8.58
C THR A 150 -27.56 -17.49 -8.05
N PHE A 151 -26.54 -16.64 -8.23
CA PHE A 151 -26.54 -15.27 -7.70
C PHE A 151 -27.33 -14.26 -8.54
N THR A 152 -27.24 -14.33 -9.88
CA THR A 152 -28.15 -13.59 -10.78
C THR A 152 -29.62 -13.99 -10.56
N THR A 153 -29.85 -15.23 -10.13
CA THR A 153 -31.16 -15.75 -9.75
C THR A 153 -31.58 -15.38 -8.31
N ALA A 154 -30.66 -14.94 -7.45
CA ALA A 154 -30.89 -14.65 -6.01
C ALA A 154 -31.07 -13.16 -5.65
N GLY A 155 -31.20 -12.27 -6.65
CA GLY A 155 -31.64 -10.88 -6.44
C GLY A 155 -30.56 -9.81 -6.44
N GLY A 156 -29.38 -10.06 -7.02
CA GLY A 156 -28.38 -9.00 -7.24
C GLY A 156 -28.88 -7.94 -8.23
N GLN A 157 -28.92 -6.67 -7.80
CA GLN A 157 -29.37 -5.56 -8.65
C GLN A 157 -28.27 -5.17 -9.65
N LEU A 158 -28.52 -5.34 -10.95
CA LEU A 158 -27.62 -4.84 -12.00
C LEU A 158 -27.56 -3.30 -11.95
N MET A 159 -26.34 -2.77 -11.91
CA MET A 159 -26.06 -1.34 -11.92
C MET A 159 -26.09 -0.82 -13.36
N LYS A 160 -26.70 0.35 -13.56
CA LYS A 160 -26.90 0.95 -14.89
C LYS A 160 -25.80 1.97 -15.18
N PRO A 161 -25.12 1.92 -16.35
CA PRO A 161 -23.91 2.72 -16.62
C PRO A 161 -24.00 4.22 -16.32
N HIS A 162 -25.13 4.86 -16.61
CA HIS A 162 -25.32 6.31 -16.45
C HIS A 162 -26.00 6.70 -15.13
N THR A 163 -26.26 5.75 -14.24
CA THR A 163 -26.83 6.03 -12.92
C THR A 163 -25.72 6.48 -11.97
N ARG A 164 -26.02 7.44 -11.09
CA ARG A 164 -25.07 7.92 -10.08
C ARG A 164 -24.91 6.89 -8.97
N LEU A 165 -23.71 6.76 -8.42
CA LEU A 165 -23.43 5.80 -7.35
C LEU A 165 -24.28 6.05 -6.09
N GLY A 166 -24.54 7.31 -5.76
CA GLY A 166 -25.40 7.68 -4.63
C GLY A 166 -26.82 7.11 -4.71
N THR A 167 -27.33 6.72 -5.89
CA THR A 167 -28.65 6.10 -6.05
C THR A 167 -28.72 4.67 -5.49
N TYR A 168 -27.59 4.00 -5.32
CA TYR A 168 -27.53 2.62 -4.83
C TYR A 168 -27.41 2.50 -3.30
N ASN A 169 -27.38 3.65 -2.59
CA ASN A 169 -27.29 3.72 -1.13
C ASN A 169 -26.19 2.82 -0.56
N PHE A 170 -24.99 2.90 -1.15
CA PHE A 170 -23.81 2.28 -0.55
C PHE A 170 -23.58 2.89 0.83
N PRO A 171 -23.21 2.10 1.85
CA PRO A 171 -22.76 2.65 3.11
C PRO A 171 -21.54 3.54 2.81
N GLY A 172 -21.42 4.60 3.56
CA GLY A 172 -20.24 5.46 3.47
C GLY A 172 -20.27 6.43 4.63
N GLU A 173 -19.13 6.49 5.29
CA GLU A 173 -18.79 7.57 6.19
C GLU A 173 -18.74 8.87 5.39
N VAL A 174 -19.29 9.94 5.96
CA VAL A 174 -18.86 11.28 5.58
C VAL A 174 -17.36 11.30 5.86
N ALA A 175 -16.54 11.55 4.83
CA ALA A 175 -15.09 11.35 4.87
C ALA A 175 -14.42 12.11 6.01
N TYR A 176 -14.31 11.43 7.14
CA TYR A 176 -13.37 11.65 8.21
C TYR A 176 -12.73 10.30 8.41
N TYR A 177 -11.39 10.27 8.44
CA TYR A 177 -10.65 9.06 8.71
C TYR A 177 -11.11 8.49 10.06
N GLU A 178 -12.07 7.58 10.03
CA GLU A 178 -12.42 6.70 11.13
C GLU A 178 -12.06 5.28 10.73
N GLU A 179 -11.44 4.60 11.68
CA GLU A 179 -10.68 3.37 11.50
C GLU A 179 -11.54 2.11 11.47
N ASP A 180 -12.87 2.20 11.52
CA ASP A 180 -13.70 1.06 11.98
C ASP A 180 -14.93 0.74 11.09
N GLY A 181 -14.85 0.98 9.78
CA GLY A 181 -15.77 0.35 8.83
C GLY A 181 -15.50 -1.15 8.75
N ASP A 182 -16.41 -1.98 9.28
CA ASP A 182 -16.32 -3.46 9.28
C ASP A 182 -15.85 -3.98 7.90
N VAL A 183 -14.58 -4.39 7.85
CA VAL A 183 -13.76 -4.49 6.61
C VAL A 183 -14.17 -5.67 5.71
N ASP A 184 -15.25 -6.37 6.08
CA ASP A 184 -15.68 -7.62 5.47
C ASP A 184 -16.87 -7.47 4.51
N ASP A 185 -17.55 -6.31 4.47
CA ASP A 185 -18.66 -6.09 3.55
C ASP A 185 -18.19 -5.82 2.11
N VAL A 186 -18.82 -6.54 1.19
CA VAL A 186 -18.66 -6.40 -0.27
C VAL A 186 -19.80 -5.55 -0.78
N HIS A 187 -19.47 -4.49 -1.50
CA HIS A 187 -20.41 -3.49 -2.00
C HIS A 187 -20.82 -3.75 -3.44
N VAL A 188 -19.84 -4.12 -4.28
CA VAL A 188 -20.03 -4.31 -5.73
C VAL A 188 -19.47 -5.66 -6.16
N LEU A 189 -20.24 -6.43 -6.92
CA LEU A 189 -19.75 -7.59 -7.66
C LEU A 189 -19.42 -7.15 -9.08
N VAL A 190 -18.19 -7.41 -9.52
CA VAL A 190 -17.72 -7.14 -10.87
C VAL A 190 -17.73 -8.44 -11.64
N VAL A 191 -18.64 -8.55 -12.61
CA VAL A 191 -18.75 -9.69 -13.52
C VAL A 191 -18.25 -9.27 -14.89
N TRP A 192 -17.53 -10.12 -15.60
CA TRP A 192 -17.16 -9.86 -17.00
C TRP A 192 -17.28 -11.14 -17.81
N ASP A 193 -17.46 -10.97 -19.11
CA ASP A 193 -17.48 -12.09 -20.04
C ASP A 193 -16.05 -12.48 -20.42
N THR A 194 -15.63 -13.68 -20.05
CA THR A 194 -14.30 -14.21 -20.34
C THR A 194 -14.21 -14.88 -21.72
N ILE A 195 -15.34 -15.18 -22.35
CA ILE A 195 -15.40 -15.77 -23.69
C ILE A 195 -16.08 -14.77 -24.61
N PHE A 196 -15.41 -14.40 -25.69
CA PHE A 196 -15.96 -13.40 -26.60
C PHE A 196 -15.64 -13.71 -28.05
N THR A 197 -16.51 -13.21 -28.92
CA THR A 197 -16.35 -13.35 -30.37
C THR A 197 -15.81 -12.06 -30.97
N LEU A 198 -14.74 -12.16 -31.75
CA LEU A 198 -14.24 -11.06 -32.58
C LEU A 198 -14.47 -11.39 -34.06
N LYS A 199 -15.04 -10.45 -34.80
CA LYS A 199 -15.05 -10.53 -36.26
C LYS A 199 -13.65 -10.22 -36.78
N VAL A 200 -13.01 -11.21 -37.39
CA VAL A 200 -11.65 -11.12 -37.91
C VAL A 200 -11.63 -11.44 -39.40
N ARG A 201 -10.66 -10.88 -40.13
CA ARG A 201 -10.39 -11.26 -41.52
C ARG A 201 -9.31 -12.32 -41.54
N HIS A 202 -9.48 -13.37 -42.35
CA HIS A 202 -8.50 -14.47 -42.46
C HIS A 202 -7.08 -13.98 -42.86
N SER A 203 -6.97 -12.83 -43.53
CA SER A 203 -5.69 -12.22 -43.91
C SER A 203 -4.97 -11.50 -42.77
N MET A 204 -5.61 -11.28 -41.62
CA MET A 204 -5.00 -10.62 -40.46
C MET A 204 -3.84 -11.44 -39.90
N SER A 205 -2.88 -10.76 -39.29
CA SER A 205 -1.86 -11.40 -38.47
C SER A 205 -2.32 -11.56 -37.03
N VAL A 206 -1.61 -12.40 -36.28
CA VAL A 206 -1.76 -12.53 -34.82
C VAL A 206 -1.53 -11.19 -34.14
N LEU A 207 -0.60 -10.35 -34.60
CA LEU A 207 -0.43 -8.98 -34.07
C LEU A 207 -1.68 -8.12 -34.28
N SER A 208 -2.28 -8.16 -35.48
CA SER A 208 -3.54 -7.44 -35.73
C SER A 208 -4.69 -7.98 -34.87
N LEU A 209 -4.70 -9.28 -34.57
CA LEU A 209 -5.65 -9.88 -33.64
C LEU A 209 -5.43 -9.37 -32.20
N LYS A 210 -4.18 -9.32 -31.72
CA LYS A 210 -3.86 -8.73 -30.40
C LYS A 210 -4.28 -7.26 -30.32
N ILE A 211 -4.11 -6.49 -31.39
CA ILE A 211 -4.60 -5.10 -31.48
C ILE A 211 -6.13 -5.03 -31.40
N ALA A 212 -6.84 -5.95 -32.08
CA ALA A 212 -8.30 -6.01 -32.00
C ALA A 212 -8.80 -6.37 -30.59
N ILE A 213 -8.11 -7.30 -29.91
CA ILE A 213 -8.38 -7.64 -28.51
C ILE A 213 -8.10 -6.43 -27.61
N HIS A 214 -6.97 -5.74 -27.80
CA HIS A 214 -6.64 -4.51 -27.08
C HIS A 214 -7.70 -3.43 -27.28
N ALA A 215 -8.16 -3.20 -28.50
CA ALA A 215 -9.20 -2.20 -28.78
C ALA A 215 -10.50 -2.51 -28.03
N ARG A 216 -10.80 -3.79 -27.78
CA ARG A 216 -12.01 -4.22 -27.08
C ARG A 216 -11.85 -4.25 -25.56
N TYR A 217 -10.72 -4.75 -25.05
CA TYR A 217 -10.52 -5.05 -23.62
C TYR A 217 -9.42 -4.20 -22.96
N GLN A 218 -8.71 -3.36 -23.71
CA GLN A 218 -7.59 -2.52 -23.25
C GLN A 218 -6.39 -3.28 -22.68
N PHE A 219 -6.34 -4.62 -22.79
CA PHE A 219 -5.12 -5.39 -22.54
C PHE A 219 -3.96 -4.86 -23.38
N PRO A 220 -2.83 -4.43 -22.79
CA PRO A 220 -1.69 -3.99 -23.56
C PRO A 220 -1.28 -5.08 -24.55
N VAL A 221 -1.16 -4.72 -25.83
CA VAL A 221 -0.92 -5.66 -26.94
C VAL A 221 0.24 -6.62 -26.65
N TYR A 222 1.27 -6.13 -25.96
CA TYR A 222 2.49 -6.87 -25.67
C TYR A 222 2.45 -7.67 -24.35
N ASP A 223 1.44 -7.45 -23.51
CA ASP A 223 1.17 -8.30 -22.34
C ASP A 223 0.31 -9.51 -22.73
N LEU A 224 -0.15 -9.58 -23.98
CA LEU A 224 -0.99 -10.65 -24.49
C LEU A 224 -0.17 -11.73 -25.20
N ASP A 225 -0.38 -12.96 -24.77
CA ASP A 225 -0.02 -14.17 -25.48
C ASP A 225 -1.27 -14.88 -25.99
N LEU A 226 -1.23 -15.28 -27.26
CA LEU A 226 -2.33 -15.98 -27.91
C LEU A 226 -1.88 -17.42 -28.15
N ASN A 227 -2.71 -18.36 -27.72
CA ASN A 227 -2.49 -19.79 -27.92
C ASN A 227 -3.71 -20.38 -28.63
N LEU A 228 -3.51 -21.45 -29.40
CA LEU A 228 -4.65 -22.19 -29.95
C LEU A 228 -5.32 -22.98 -28.83
N ALA A 229 -6.64 -22.95 -28.82
CA ALA A 229 -7.46 -23.78 -27.93
C ALA A 229 -7.69 -25.19 -28.51
N GLN A 230 -6.80 -25.64 -29.40
CA GLN A 230 -6.88 -26.95 -30.03
C GLN A 230 -6.15 -27.97 -29.15
N ARG A 231 -6.85 -29.05 -28.80
CA ARG A 231 -6.32 -30.19 -28.05
C ARG A 231 -5.41 -31.04 -28.93
N SER A 232 -4.61 -31.90 -28.31
CA SER A 232 -3.67 -32.79 -29.01
C SER A 232 -4.33 -33.79 -29.96
N ASP A 233 -5.63 -34.06 -29.77
CA ASP A 233 -6.44 -34.89 -30.66
C ASP A 233 -7.02 -34.12 -31.86
N GLY A 234 -6.72 -32.82 -31.98
CA GLY A 234 -7.21 -31.95 -33.04
C GLY A 234 -8.59 -31.32 -32.76
N SER A 235 -9.27 -31.70 -31.68
CA SER A 235 -10.54 -31.09 -31.28
C SER A 235 -10.32 -29.70 -30.66
N TRP A 236 -11.31 -28.83 -30.76
CA TRP A 236 -11.28 -27.51 -30.12
C TRP A 236 -11.98 -27.57 -28.77
N VAL A 237 -11.53 -26.75 -27.82
CA VAL A 237 -12.21 -26.59 -26.52
C VAL A 237 -13.57 -25.95 -26.77
N GLN A 238 -14.64 -26.54 -26.25
CA GLN A 238 -15.98 -25.94 -26.39
C GLN A 238 -16.36 -25.12 -25.17
N ALA A 239 -17.16 -24.06 -25.37
CA ALA A 239 -17.64 -23.22 -24.27
C ALA A 239 -18.57 -23.96 -23.27
N ALA A 240 -19.10 -25.12 -23.65
CA ALA A 240 -19.94 -26.00 -22.83
C ALA A 240 -19.16 -27.16 -22.18
N ASP A 241 -17.93 -27.43 -22.62
CA ASP A 241 -17.08 -28.46 -22.02
C ASP A 241 -16.72 -28.07 -20.57
N PRO A 242 -16.36 -29.03 -19.70
CA PRO A 242 -15.88 -28.72 -18.36
C PRO A 242 -14.78 -27.66 -18.33
N ASP A 243 -13.81 -27.73 -19.26
CA ASP A 243 -12.74 -26.72 -19.37
C ASP A 243 -13.29 -25.34 -19.75
N GLY A 244 -14.18 -25.26 -20.75
CA GLY A 244 -14.80 -24.00 -21.19
C GLY A 244 -15.71 -23.39 -20.13
N MET A 245 -16.43 -24.22 -19.37
CA MET A 245 -17.25 -23.79 -18.25
C MET A 245 -16.40 -23.22 -17.11
N VAL A 246 -15.23 -23.80 -16.83
CA VAL A 246 -14.29 -23.22 -15.86
C VAL A 246 -13.70 -21.91 -16.38
N LEU A 247 -13.38 -21.80 -17.68
CA LEU A 247 -12.92 -20.54 -18.29
C LEU A 247 -13.96 -19.41 -18.17
N LYS A 248 -15.26 -19.71 -18.30
CA LYS A 248 -16.35 -18.74 -18.04
C LYS A 248 -16.32 -18.14 -16.64
N THR A 249 -15.73 -18.86 -15.68
CA THR A 249 -15.58 -18.39 -14.31
C THR A 249 -14.27 -17.63 -14.08
N GLY A 250 -13.47 -17.34 -15.12
CA GLY A 250 -12.17 -16.66 -14.96
C GLY A 250 -11.06 -17.52 -14.37
N ASN A 251 -11.29 -18.82 -14.19
CA ASN A 251 -10.30 -19.78 -13.71
C ASN A 251 -9.66 -20.56 -14.86
N THR A 252 -8.43 -21.01 -14.67
CA THR A 252 -7.69 -21.80 -15.66
C THR A 252 -7.64 -23.28 -15.25
N PRO A 253 -8.45 -24.17 -15.88
CA PRO A 253 -8.46 -25.60 -15.57
C PRO A 253 -7.16 -26.28 -16.05
N GLY A 254 -6.86 -27.46 -15.49
CA GLY A 254 -5.63 -28.19 -15.77
C GLY A 254 -5.41 -28.49 -17.26
N GLY A 255 -6.46 -28.88 -17.98
CA GLY A 255 -6.39 -29.13 -19.43
C GLY A 255 -5.97 -27.88 -20.23
N ILE A 256 -6.46 -26.71 -19.83
CA ILE A 256 -6.08 -25.43 -20.45
C ILE A 256 -4.66 -25.00 -20.05
N LYS A 257 -4.23 -25.25 -18.80
CA LYS A 257 -2.85 -24.99 -18.39
C LYS A 257 -1.87 -25.73 -19.29
N SER A 258 -2.12 -27.00 -19.58
CA SER A 258 -1.28 -27.78 -20.49
C SER A 258 -1.23 -27.18 -21.90
N LEU A 259 -2.33 -26.61 -22.41
CA LEU A 259 -2.32 -25.94 -23.72
C LEU A 259 -1.50 -24.65 -23.72
N ILE A 260 -1.53 -23.87 -22.64
CA ILE A 260 -0.80 -22.60 -22.55
C ILE A 260 0.69 -22.81 -22.23
N THR A 261 1.04 -23.89 -21.52
CA THR A 261 2.43 -24.22 -21.16
C THR A 261 3.15 -25.02 -22.25
N ASN A 262 2.45 -25.93 -22.96
CA ASN A 262 3.07 -26.80 -23.98
C ASN A 262 2.95 -26.25 -25.41
N ALA A 263 2.04 -25.31 -25.70
CA ALA A 263 1.96 -24.69 -27.02
C ALA A 263 2.99 -23.56 -27.14
N ALA A 264 3.69 -23.50 -28.28
CA ALA A 264 4.42 -22.30 -28.65
C ALA A 264 3.40 -21.18 -28.86
N THR A 265 3.49 -20.12 -28.04
CA THR A 265 2.73 -18.89 -28.22
C THR A 265 2.73 -18.48 -29.68
N LEU A 266 1.55 -18.15 -30.22
CA LEU A 266 1.40 -17.77 -31.61
C LEU A 266 2.29 -16.59 -31.95
N ASP A 267 3.14 -16.76 -32.96
CA ASP A 267 4.03 -15.71 -33.43
C ASP A 267 3.22 -14.56 -34.04
N ASN A 268 3.63 -13.32 -33.73
CA ASN A 268 2.94 -12.09 -34.12
C ASN A 268 2.78 -11.94 -35.66
N THR A 269 3.66 -12.56 -36.46
CA THR A 269 3.64 -12.51 -37.92
C THR A 269 2.75 -13.57 -38.56
N THR A 270 2.36 -14.61 -37.80
CA THR A 270 1.49 -15.69 -38.26
C THR A 270 0.16 -15.12 -38.76
N ARG A 271 -0.29 -15.56 -39.94
CA ARG A 271 -1.57 -15.13 -40.52
C ARG A 271 -2.69 -16.04 -40.05
N LEU A 272 -3.85 -15.50 -39.72
CA LEU A 272 -4.98 -16.28 -39.22
C LEU A 272 -5.43 -17.39 -40.18
N ARG A 273 -5.32 -17.17 -41.50
CA ARG A 273 -5.60 -18.20 -42.52
C ARG A 273 -4.77 -19.48 -42.39
N THR A 274 -3.63 -19.45 -41.71
CA THR A 274 -2.78 -20.64 -41.54
C THR A 274 -3.15 -21.44 -40.29
N LEU A 275 -4.07 -20.94 -39.47
CA LEU A 275 -4.51 -21.55 -38.21
C LEU A 275 -5.73 -22.45 -38.37
N ASN A 276 -6.29 -22.55 -39.59
CA ASN A 276 -7.41 -23.43 -39.95
C ASN A 276 -8.58 -23.40 -38.96
N PHE A 277 -9.02 -22.20 -38.56
CA PHE A 277 -10.19 -22.05 -37.70
C PHE A 277 -11.43 -22.67 -38.36
N PRO A 278 -12.23 -23.46 -37.62
CA PRO A 278 -13.50 -23.99 -38.13
C PRO A 278 -14.51 -22.89 -38.43
N ASP A 279 -15.55 -23.24 -39.18
CA ASP A 279 -16.56 -22.29 -39.65
C ASP A 279 -17.39 -21.66 -38.51
N ASN A 280 -17.96 -20.49 -38.82
CA ASN A 280 -18.45 -19.47 -37.89
C ASN A 280 -19.69 -19.86 -37.03
N ASP A 281 -20.21 -21.08 -37.18
CA ASP A 281 -21.38 -21.59 -36.46
C ASP A 281 -21.02 -22.54 -35.29
N SER A 282 -19.72 -22.67 -34.98
CA SER A 282 -19.26 -23.53 -33.90
C SER A 282 -19.22 -22.83 -32.54
N ASN A 283 -19.63 -23.53 -31.47
CA ASN A 283 -19.46 -23.13 -30.07
C ASN A 283 -18.01 -23.32 -29.56
N ASP A 284 -17.07 -23.53 -30.49
CA ASP A 284 -15.66 -23.76 -30.22
C ASP A 284 -14.96 -22.45 -29.79
N ILE A 285 -14.17 -22.56 -28.73
CA ILE A 285 -13.16 -21.59 -28.37
C ILE A 285 -11.97 -21.85 -29.28
N HIS A 286 -11.53 -20.82 -30.00
CA HIS A 286 -10.47 -20.93 -30.98
C HIS A 286 -9.11 -20.46 -30.44
N VAL A 287 -9.14 -19.35 -29.69
CA VAL A 287 -7.92 -18.69 -29.21
C VAL A 287 -8.03 -18.49 -27.70
N LEU A 288 -7.02 -18.97 -26.98
CA LEU A 288 -6.80 -18.68 -25.57
C LEU A 288 -6.00 -17.39 -25.47
N VAL A 289 -6.54 -16.40 -24.77
CA VAL A 289 -5.88 -15.12 -24.51
C VAL A 289 -5.27 -15.18 -23.12
N ALA A 290 -3.95 -15.28 -23.06
CA ALA A 290 -3.19 -15.33 -21.83
C ALA A 290 -2.55 -13.96 -21.55
N VAL A 291 -2.77 -13.43 -20.35
CA VAL A 291 -2.20 -12.15 -19.93
C VAL A 291 -0.95 -12.44 -19.11
N ARG A 292 0.20 -11.95 -19.58
CA ARG A 292 1.48 -12.10 -18.88
C ARG A 292 1.47 -11.31 -17.58
N LYS A 293 1.69 -12.01 -16.47
CA LYS A 293 1.92 -11.42 -15.15
C LYS A 293 3.23 -11.95 -14.60
N ARG A 294 3.79 -11.18 -13.68
CA ARG A 294 4.97 -11.50 -12.90
C ARG A 294 4.62 -11.35 -11.44
N LEU A 295 4.85 -12.41 -10.67
CA LEU A 295 4.69 -12.39 -9.24
C LEU A 295 5.97 -11.79 -8.63
N LEU A 296 5.86 -10.62 -8.02
CA LEU A 296 6.97 -9.95 -7.34
C LEU A 296 6.83 -10.15 -5.83
N THR A 297 7.80 -10.82 -5.23
CA THR A 297 7.93 -10.94 -3.76
C THR A 297 8.57 -9.68 -3.20
N CYS A 298 7.86 -9.02 -2.30
CA CYS A 298 8.25 -7.79 -1.63
C CYS A 298 8.51 -8.02 -0.15
N VAL A 299 9.50 -7.31 0.40
CA VAL A 299 9.78 -7.26 1.84
C VAL A 299 9.62 -5.83 2.32
N VAL A 300 8.77 -5.59 3.32
CA VAL A 300 8.63 -4.27 3.94
C VAL A 300 9.61 -4.12 5.09
N VAL A 301 10.64 -3.33 4.85
CA VAL A 301 11.74 -3.07 5.78
C VAL A 301 11.22 -2.28 6.99
N GLY A 302 11.57 -2.75 8.19
CA GLY A 302 11.12 -2.18 9.45
C GLY A 302 9.72 -2.59 9.88
N VAL A 303 8.88 -3.14 9.00
CA VAL A 303 7.57 -3.73 9.36
C VAL A 303 7.67 -5.25 9.51
N GLY A 304 8.55 -5.87 8.72
CA GLY A 304 8.82 -7.31 8.77
C GLY A 304 7.83 -8.18 7.99
N THR A 305 7.01 -7.57 7.13
CA THR A 305 6.08 -8.31 6.27
C THR A 305 6.77 -8.74 4.98
N ILE A 306 6.54 -9.98 4.57
CA ILE A 306 6.90 -10.53 3.27
C ILE A 306 5.62 -10.95 2.58
N PHE A 307 5.40 -10.48 1.36
CA PHE A 307 4.20 -10.77 0.60
C PHE A 307 4.50 -10.69 -0.88
N SER A 308 3.61 -11.21 -1.72
CA SER A 308 3.77 -11.16 -3.16
C SER A 308 2.67 -10.32 -3.80
N VAL A 309 3.03 -9.61 -4.86
CA VAL A 309 2.11 -8.85 -5.70
C VAL A 309 2.26 -9.31 -7.14
N ASP A 310 1.15 -9.68 -7.76
CA ASP A 310 1.12 -9.86 -9.20
C ASP A 310 1.27 -8.49 -9.87
N MET A 311 2.12 -8.39 -10.88
CA MET A 311 2.30 -7.18 -11.68
C MET A 311 2.37 -7.57 -13.15
N ARG A 312 1.86 -6.71 -14.04
CA ARG A 312 2.13 -6.86 -15.47
C ARG A 312 3.55 -6.40 -15.78
N ASP A 313 4.23 -7.07 -16.70
CA ASP A 313 5.66 -6.81 -17.02
C ASP A 313 5.93 -5.35 -17.47
N ARG A 314 4.95 -4.70 -18.10
CA ARG A 314 5.07 -3.33 -18.63
C ARG A 314 4.51 -2.25 -17.72
N LYS A 315 4.13 -2.58 -16.48
CA LYS A 315 3.71 -1.60 -15.49
C LYS A 315 4.90 -0.76 -15.00
N MET A 316 4.61 0.43 -14.49
CA MET A 316 5.62 1.34 -13.96
C MET A 316 5.91 1.04 -12.49
N VAL A 317 6.99 1.60 -11.95
CA VAL A 317 7.32 1.50 -10.52
C VAL A 317 6.24 2.18 -9.65
N GLU A 318 5.64 3.27 -10.11
CA GLU A 318 4.52 3.93 -9.41
C GLU A 318 3.29 3.03 -9.25
N ASP A 319 3.01 2.19 -10.26
CA ASP A 319 1.95 1.19 -10.19
C ASP A 319 2.26 0.16 -9.10
N LEU A 320 3.53 -0.26 -8.98
CA LEU A 320 3.97 -1.19 -7.94
C LEU A 320 3.87 -0.56 -6.54
N GLN A 321 4.27 0.70 -6.36
CA GLN A 321 4.09 1.43 -5.10
C GLN A 321 2.61 1.43 -4.68
N TYR A 322 1.71 1.70 -5.63
CA TYR A 322 0.29 1.68 -5.38
C TYR A 322 -0.22 0.28 -5.00
N ALA A 323 0.19 -0.78 -5.72
CA ALA A 323 -0.16 -2.17 -5.40
C ALA A 323 0.27 -2.55 -3.98
N ILE A 324 1.50 -2.20 -3.60
CA ILE A 324 2.05 -2.48 -2.28
C ILE A 324 1.24 -1.76 -1.20
N ARG A 325 0.97 -0.46 -1.37
CA ARG A 325 0.16 0.33 -0.43
C ARG A 325 -1.21 -0.31 -0.21
N GLN A 326 -1.88 -0.73 -1.28
CA GLN A 326 -3.21 -1.34 -1.19
C GLN A 326 -3.17 -2.71 -0.53
N SER A 327 -2.20 -3.55 -0.91
CA SER A 327 -2.01 -4.88 -0.34
C SER A 327 -1.74 -4.84 1.17
N GLN A 328 -0.90 -3.90 1.60
CA GLN A 328 -0.54 -3.72 3.01
C GLN A 328 -1.46 -2.75 3.76
N LYS A 329 -2.46 -2.18 3.09
CA LYS A 329 -3.42 -1.21 3.65
C LYS A 329 -2.75 -0.01 4.34
N PHE A 330 -1.67 0.51 3.76
CA PHE A 330 -0.99 1.68 4.34
C PHE A 330 -1.85 2.96 4.21
N ALA A 331 -2.00 3.66 5.34
CA ALA A 331 -2.78 4.90 5.44
C ALA A 331 -2.11 6.13 4.79
N PHE A 332 -0.84 6.03 4.41
CA PHE A 332 -0.09 7.11 3.75
C PHE A 332 -0.08 6.97 2.22
N PRO A 333 0.24 8.03 1.46
CA PRO A 333 0.32 7.99 0.00
C PRO A 333 1.35 6.99 -0.52
N ALA A 334 1.06 6.34 -1.65
CA ALA A 334 1.97 5.35 -2.25
C ALA A 334 3.35 5.96 -2.62
N THR A 335 3.38 7.25 -2.94
CA THR A 335 4.59 8.02 -3.23
C THR A 335 5.53 8.17 -2.04
N SER A 336 5.08 7.87 -0.82
CA SER A 336 5.93 7.83 0.38
C SER A 336 6.71 6.52 0.53
N LEU A 337 6.49 5.52 -0.34
CA LEU A 337 7.27 4.29 -0.39
C LEU A 337 8.53 4.49 -1.23
N ASN A 338 9.70 4.05 -0.76
CA ASN A 338 10.85 3.85 -1.65
C ASN A 338 11.03 2.36 -1.92
N LEU A 339 11.27 2.03 -3.20
CA LEU A 339 11.42 0.66 -3.68
C LEU A 339 12.86 0.45 -4.14
N TYR A 340 13.51 -0.59 -3.63
CA TYR A 340 14.88 -0.94 -3.99
C TYR A 340 14.89 -2.35 -4.57
N VAL A 341 15.73 -2.55 -5.59
CA VAL A 341 16.01 -3.89 -6.11
C VAL A 341 16.68 -4.71 -5.02
N ALA A 342 16.13 -5.89 -4.71
CA ALA A 342 16.60 -6.76 -3.63
C ALA A 342 17.83 -7.58 -4.06
N LYS A 343 18.91 -6.89 -4.44
CA LYS A 343 20.19 -7.51 -4.80
C LYS A 343 21.28 -7.13 -3.80
N LYS A 344 22.05 -8.13 -3.39
CA LYS A 344 23.32 -7.98 -2.66
C LYS A 344 24.42 -8.57 -3.53
N ASP A 345 25.44 -7.78 -3.85
CA ASP A 345 26.56 -8.21 -4.72
C ASP A 345 26.10 -8.79 -6.06
N ASN A 346 25.12 -8.13 -6.70
CA ASN A 346 24.43 -8.54 -7.93
C ASN A 346 23.66 -9.89 -7.87
N THR A 347 23.55 -10.50 -6.69
CA THR A 347 22.77 -11.72 -6.44
C THR A 347 21.45 -11.35 -5.78
N TRP A 348 20.35 -11.96 -6.23
CA TRP A 348 19.03 -11.73 -5.63
C TRP A 348 18.97 -12.30 -4.23
N LEU A 349 18.36 -11.54 -3.32
CA LEU A 349 18.09 -12.02 -1.97
C LEU A 349 17.05 -13.15 -2.01
N THR A 350 17.10 -14.04 -1.04
CA THR A 350 16.15 -15.14 -0.87
C THR A 350 15.52 -15.12 0.52
N ILE A 351 14.37 -15.77 0.68
CA ILE A 351 13.74 -15.97 1.99
C ILE A 351 14.63 -16.74 2.98
N HIS A 352 15.67 -17.41 2.48
CA HIS A 352 16.59 -18.23 3.28
C HIS A 352 17.79 -17.44 3.80
N ASP A 353 18.04 -16.25 3.27
CA ASP A 353 19.14 -15.39 3.70
C ASP A 353 18.98 -14.97 5.16
N SER A 354 20.09 -14.94 5.91
CA SER A 354 20.10 -14.59 7.34
C SER A 354 19.50 -13.20 7.58
N ASP A 355 19.86 -12.24 6.73
CA ASP A 355 19.35 -10.88 6.79
C ASP A 355 17.82 -10.84 6.57
N VAL A 356 17.29 -11.59 5.59
CA VAL A 356 15.84 -11.62 5.31
C VAL A 356 15.06 -12.30 6.45
N LYS A 357 15.63 -13.34 7.07
CA LYS A 357 15.04 -14.00 8.25
C LYS A 357 14.89 -13.03 9.43
N LEU A 358 15.88 -12.17 9.66
CA LEU A 358 15.84 -11.17 10.71
C LEU A 358 14.84 -10.03 10.41
N VAL A 359 14.60 -9.70 9.14
CA VAL A 359 13.57 -8.71 8.80
C VAL A 359 12.18 -9.15 9.29
N LYS A 360 11.85 -10.44 9.28
CA LYS A 360 10.58 -10.96 9.80
C LYS A 360 10.35 -10.66 11.28
N THR A 361 11.39 -10.37 12.04
CA THR A 361 11.27 -9.99 13.46
C THR A 361 11.09 -8.48 13.65
N GLY A 362 10.91 -7.71 12.57
CA GLY A 362 10.79 -6.25 12.58
C GLY A 362 12.12 -5.50 12.68
N LYS A 363 13.25 -6.21 12.78
CA LYS A 363 14.60 -5.62 12.79
C LYS A 363 15.05 -5.23 11.39
N ILE A 364 16.01 -4.30 11.28
CA ILE A 364 16.63 -3.90 10.01
C ILE A 364 18.12 -4.31 10.04
N PRO A 365 18.48 -5.49 9.51
CA PRO A 365 19.86 -5.96 9.52
C PRO A 365 20.78 -5.05 8.70
N SER A 366 22.06 -5.00 9.07
CA SER A 366 23.07 -4.16 8.41
C SER A 366 23.15 -4.41 6.89
N GLY A 367 23.01 -5.66 6.45
CA GLY A 367 23.00 -6.00 5.02
C GLY A 367 21.81 -5.43 4.25
N ILE A 368 20.62 -5.41 4.86
CA ILE A 368 19.42 -4.77 4.27
C ILE A 368 19.55 -3.25 4.32
N LYS A 369 20.04 -2.72 5.44
CA LYS A 369 20.28 -1.29 5.63
C LYS A 369 21.18 -0.74 4.53
N ALA A 370 22.31 -1.41 4.27
CA ALA A 370 23.27 -1.02 3.23
C ALA A 370 22.63 -0.89 1.84
N ILE A 371 21.71 -1.79 1.48
CA ILE A 371 20.97 -1.72 0.21
C ILE A 371 20.03 -0.51 0.21
N THR A 372 19.31 -0.25 1.30
CA THR A 372 18.32 0.83 1.38
C THR A 372 18.90 2.24 1.58
N THR A 373 20.17 2.39 1.95
CA THR A 373 20.78 3.70 2.19
C THR A 373 21.78 4.14 1.12
N THR A 374 22.73 3.28 0.75
CA THR A 374 23.96 3.75 0.07
C THR A 374 24.40 2.86 -1.08
N GLY A 375 24.01 1.57 -1.08
CA GLY A 375 24.50 0.58 -2.04
C GLY A 375 23.47 -0.05 -2.99
N GLY A 376 22.18 0.17 -2.77
CA GLY A 376 21.11 -0.45 -3.56
C GLY A 376 20.64 0.38 -4.75
N GLN A 377 20.06 -0.31 -5.74
CA GLN A 377 19.41 0.34 -6.86
C GLN A 377 18.00 0.80 -6.46
N LEU A 378 17.84 2.11 -6.21
CA LEU A 378 16.53 2.74 -6.04
C LEU A 378 15.75 2.71 -7.37
N MET A 379 14.50 2.27 -7.31
CA MET A 379 13.61 2.17 -8.46
C MET A 379 12.89 3.51 -8.66
N ALA A 380 13.19 4.21 -9.75
CA ALA A 380 12.53 5.49 -10.05
C ALA A 380 11.06 5.27 -10.49
N PRO A 381 10.08 6.06 -9.99
CA PRO A 381 8.64 5.83 -10.20
C PRO A 381 8.19 5.67 -11.66
N HIS A 382 8.82 6.41 -12.58
CA HIS A 382 8.47 6.47 -14.00
C HIS A 382 9.14 5.38 -14.85
N LEU A 383 9.98 4.53 -14.26
CA LEU A 383 10.62 3.44 -15.00
C LEU A 383 9.66 2.24 -15.09
N PRO A 384 9.68 1.50 -16.21
CA PRO A 384 8.90 0.29 -16.32
C PRO A 384 9.57 -0.88 -15.59
N LEU A 385 8.78 -1.78 -15.03
CA LEU A 385 9.26 -2.89 -14.20
C LEU A 385 10.19 -3.85 -14.94
N HIS A 386 9.98 -4.07 -16.24
CA HIS A 386 10.88 -4.90 -17.05
C HIS A 386 12.32 -4.36 -17.14
N SER A 387 12.58 -3.07 -16.83
CA SER A 387 13.94 -2.52 -16.80
C SER A 387 14.82 -3.10 -15.69
N PHE A 388 14.25 -3.76 -14.68
CA PHE A 388 14.97 -4.28 -13.52
C PHE A 388 15.32 -5.78 -13.63
N ASN A 389 14.96 -6.45 -14.74
CA ASN A 389 15.30 -7.85 -15.02
C ASN A 389 14.98 -8.81 -13.87
N PHE A 390 13.80 -8.66 -13.26
CA PHE A 390 13.34 -9.53 -12.18
C PHE A 390 13.41 -11.02 -12.60
N PRO A 391 13.87 -11.92 -11.73
CA PRO A 391 13.89 -13.36 -12.00
C PRO A 391 12.47 -13.93 -11.90
N GLY A 392 12.35 -15.23 -12.20
CA GLY A 392 11.07 -15.95 -12.11
C GLY A 392 10.34 -16.08 -13.45
N GLU A 393 9.48 -17.10 -13.50
CA GLU A 393 8.66 -17.43 -14.65
C GLU A 393 7.52 -16.42 -14.81
N VAL A 394 7.23 -16.02 -16.05
CA VAL A 394 6.03 -15.25 -16.36
C VAL A 394 4.85 -16.20 -16.18
N VAL A 395 4.05 -15.95 -15.15
CA VAL A 395 2.91 -16.81 -14.81
C VAL A 395 1.62 -16.28 -15.41
N TYR A 396 0.78 -17.20 -15.86
CA TYR A 396 -0.57 -16.92 -16.36
C TYR A 396 -1.66 -17.15 -15.29
N ALA A 397 -1.28 -17.63 -14.10
CA ALA A 397 -2.15 -17.89 -12.96
C ALA A 397 -1.41 -17.61 -11.63
N ALA A 398 -2.15 -17.22 -10.59
CA ALA A 398 -1.60 -17.05 -9.25
C ALA A 398 -1.12 -18.39 -8.69
N GLY A 399 0.09 -18.40 -8.11
CA GLY A 399 0.67 -19.56 -7.45
C GLY A 399 1.94 -20.06 -8.12
N GLY A 400 3.07 -19.54 -7.66
CA GLY A 400 4.39 -20.15 -7.77
C GLY A 400 5.13 -19.89 -6.47
N ASP A 401 5.75 -20.92 -5.89
CA ASP A 401 6.68 -20.75 -4.77
C ASP A 401 7.95 -20.09 -5.33
N ILE A 402 8.12 -18.79 -5.07
CA ILE A 402 9.34 -18.08 -5.42
C ILE A 402 10.04 -17.66 -4.14
N ASP A 403 11.08 -18.42 -3.79
CA ASP A 403 11.99 -18.15 -2.67
C ASP A 403 12.76 -16.84 -2.83
N THR A 404 12.79 -16.29 -4.04
CA THR A 404 13.49 -15.04 -4.38
C THR A 404 12.72 -13.80 -3.91
N ILE A 405 13.41 -12.90 -3.23
CA ILE A 405 12.95 -11.55 -2.93
C ILE A 405 13.31 -10.63 -4.09
N HIS A 406 12.33 -9.88 -4.58
CA HIS A 406 12.48 -9.01 -5.74
C HIS A 406 12.67 -7.55 -5.32
N VAL A 407 11.92 -7.10 -4.32
CA VAL A 407 11.85 -5.68 -3.95
C VAL A 407 11.92 -5.50 -2.44
N LEU A 408 12.80 -4.61 -1.99
CA LEU A 408 12.81 -4.09 -0.62
C LEU A 408 12.01 -2.78 -0.60
N VAL A 409 11.04 -2.70 0.30
CA VAL A 409 10.13 -1.57 0.44
C VAL A 409 10.42 -0.84 1.73
N THR A 410 10.78 0.43 1.67
CA THR A 410 10.88 1.26 2.89
C THR A 410 9.64 2.13 3.04
N VAL A 411 9.11 2.20 4.26
CA VAL A 411 7.94 3.03 4.63
C VAL A 411 8.39 4.23 5.47
N PRO A 412 7.55 5.27 5.67
CA PRO A 412 7.88 6.38 6.57
C PRO A 412 8.19 5.90 7.99
N LYS A 413 9.12 6.58 8.69
CA LYS A 413 9.58 6.19 10.04
C LYS A 413 8.43 5.95 11.03
N SER A 414 7.38 6.77 10.98
CA SER A 414 6.19 6.66 11.85
C SER A 414 5.41 5.35 11.69
N HIS A 415 5.65 4.60 10.60
CA HIS A 415 4.98 3.33 10.29
C HIS A 415 5.92 2.13 10.33
N GLN A 416 7.17 2.32 10.77
CA GLN A 416 8.09 1.22 11.01
C GLN A 416 7.95 0.75 12.46
N THR A 417 8.21 -0.53 12.71
CA THR A 417 8.34 -1.07 14.07
C THR A 417 9.48 -0.35 14.77
N ALA A 418 9.25 0.11 16.00
CA ALA A 418 10.27 0.79 16.79
C ALA A 418 11.46 -0.17 17.02
N SER A 419 12.65 0.24 16.56
CA SER A 419 13.88 -0.51 16.77
C SER A 419 14.61 0.17 17.92
N ASN A 420 14.15 -0.14 19.13
CA ASN A 420 14.55 0.55 20.35
C ASN A 420 15.91 0.05 20.83
N MET A 421 16.87 0.96 20.95
CA MET A 421 18.15 0.72 21.60
C MET A 421 18.22 1.44 22.94
N ALA A 422 18.96 0.87 23.90
CA ALA A 422 19.17 1.47 25.21
C ALA A 422 20.58 2.10 25.30
N ILE A 423 20.63 3.42 25.42
CA ILE A 423 21.86 4.20 25.53
C ILE A 423 22.09 4.54 27.00
N SER A 424 23.28 4.26 27.54
CA SER A 424 23.65 4.75 28.88
C SER A 424 24.40 6.07 28.74
N CYS A 425 23.81 7.17 29.19
CA CYS A 425 24.43 8.48 29.18
C CYS A 425 24.99 8.81 30.56
N VAL A 426 26.18 9.38 30.64
CA VAL A 426 26.77 9.86 31.91
C VAL A 426 27.10 11.35 31.79
N VAL A 427 26.61 12.13 32.76
CA VAL A 427 26.82 13.58 32.79
C VAL A 427 28.11 13.91 33.54
N VAL A 428 29.11 14.32 32.78
CA VAL A 428 30.44 14.63 33.27
C VAL A 428 30.38 15.83 34.25
N GLY A 429 31.04 15.68 35.41
CA GLY A 429 31.06 16.68 36.49
C GLY A 429 29.88 16.59 37.48
N SER A 430 28.86 15.78 37.20
CA SER A 430 27.78 15.47 38.17
C SER A 430 27.78 14.02 38.64
N GLY A 431 28.43 13.12 37.90
CA GLY A 431 28.45 11.68 38.18
C GLY A 431 27.12 10.97 37.89
N VAL A 432 26.07 11.69 37.47
CA VAL A 432 24.75 11.10 37.22
C VAL A 432 24.76 10.29 35.93
N SER A 433 24.25 9.06 36.02
CA SER A 433 24.06 8.17 34.86
C SER A 433 22.57 7.94 34.61
N VAL A 434 22.17 7.99 33.34
CA VAL A 434 20.80 7.79 32.89
C VAL A 434 20.75 6.83 31.72
N ALA A 435 19.80 5.89 31.74
CA ALA A 435 19.48 5.07 30.58
C ALA A 435 18.37 5.75 29.77
N ILE A 436 18.63 5.95 28.47
CA ILE A 436 17.71 6.53 27.50
C ILE A 436 17.39 5.45 26.47
N VAL A 437 16.10 5.14 26.31
CA VAL A 437 15.63 4.24 25.25
C VAL A 437 15.22 5.09 24.06
N LYS A 438 15.83 4.86 22.91
CA LYS A 438 15.59 5.60 21.68
C LYS A 438 15.53 4.68 20.50
N ASP A 439 14.82 5.12 19.46
CA ASP A 439 14.86 4.40 18.19
C ASP A 439 16.26 4.54 17.58
N GLU A 440 16.84 3.47 17.05
CA GLU A 440 18.16 3.52 16.39
C GLU A 440 18.20 4.49 15.19
N ARG A 441 17.03 4.87 14.66
CA ARG A 441 16.86 5.81 13.56
C ARG A 441 16.63 7.26 14.04
N ASP A 442 16.53 7.49 15.34
CA ASP A 442 16.47 8.84 15.91
C ASP A 442 17.80 9.57 15.70
N THR A 443 17.75 10.89 15.71
CA THR A 443 18.94 11.73 15.58
C THR A 443 19.61 11.94 16.93
N VAL A 444 20.84 12.44 16.90
CA VAL A 444 21.51 12.91 18.11
C VAL A 444 20.74 14.07 18.76
N VAL A 445 20.02 14.91 18.00
CA VAL A 445 19.12 15.93 18.55
C VAL A 445 17.98 15.31 19.36
N ASP A 446 17.34 14.25 18.86
CA ASP A 446 16.28 13.55 19.59
C ASP A 446 16.80 12.91 20.89
N LEU A 447 18.05 12.42 20.85
CA LEU A 447 18.77 11.95 22.03
C LEU A 447 18.97 13.09 23.04
N LYS A 448 19.42 14.27 22.60
CA LYS A 448 19.60 15.46 23.48
C LYS A 448 18.31 15.82 24.19
N LYS A 449 17.20 15.85 23.43
CA LYS A 449 15.90 16.21 23.96
C LYS A 449 15.47 15.23 25.05
N ALA A 450 15.62 13.92 24.80
CA ALA A 450 15.29 12.89 25.79
C ALA A 450 16.18 12.95 27.05
N ILE A 451 17.47 13.24 26.91
CA ILE A 451 18.37 13.43 28.07
C ILE A 451 17.92 14.64 28.89
N ALA A 452 17.65 15.78 28.24
CA ALA A 452 17.23 17.00 28.92
C ALA A 452 15.89 16.82 29.66
N GLU A 453 14.91 16.18 29.01
CA GLU A 453 13.61 15.85 29.61
C GLU A 453 13.75 14.89 30.80
N ARG A 454 14.57 13.84 30.68
CA ARG A 454 14.68 12.82 31.72
C ARG A 454 15.46 13.28 32.96
N MET A 455 16.36 14.23 32.80
CA MET A 455 17.19 14.74 33.89
C MET A 455 16.58 15.96 34.58
N GLU A 456 15.48 16.51 34.06
CA GLU A 456 14.84 17.74 34.56
C GLU A 456 15.83 18.91 34.76
N PHE A 457 16.88 18.98 33.95
CA PHE A 457 17.90 20.01 34.12
C PHE A 457 17.33 21.41 33.83
N PRO A 458 17.77 22.47 34.54
CA PRO A 458 17.38 23.86 34.29
C PRO A 458 18.03 24.46 33.01
N PHE A 459 18.57 23.59 32.16
CA PHE A 459 19.36 23.74 30.95
C PHE A 459 18.70 23.63 29.57
N PRO A 460 18.89 24.53 28.59
CA PRO A 460 18.50 24.21 27.22
C PRO A 460 19.34 23.06 26.63
N ALA A 461 18.69 22.09 25.98
CA ALA A 461 19.32 20.88 25.41
C ALA A 461 20.45 21.15 24.40
N PHE A 462 20.50 22.36 23.82
CA PHE A 462 21.55 22.77 22.88
C PHE A 462 22.92 22.99 23.53
N GLN A 463 22.99 23.14 24.87
CA GLN A 463 24.26 23.36 25.58
C GLN A 463 25.05 22.07 25.84
N LEU A 464 24.43 20.89 25.71
CA LEU A 464 25.13 19.63 25.93
C LEU A 464 26.20 19.43 24.85
N THR A 465 27.37 18.89 25.16
CA THR A 465 28.35 18.36 24.18
C THR A 465 28.51 16.86 24.40
N ARG A 466 28.55 16.04 23.35
CA ARG A 466 28.43 14.58 23.44
C ARG A 466 29.58 13.89 22.75
N TYR A 467 30.15 12.88 23.41
CA TYR A 467 31.24 12.07 22.90
C TYR A 467 30.90 10.58 23.01
N VAL A 468 31.19 9.83 21.95
CA VAL A 468 31.11 8.37 21.95
C VAL A 468 32.35 7.82 22.65
N THR A 469 32.18 6.86 23.55
CA THR A 469 33.31 6.29 24.32
C THR A 469 33.89 5.03 23.70
N ASN A 470 33.77 4.88 22.39
CA ASN A 470 34.40 3.77 21.70
C ASN A 470 35.92 4.02 21.73
N THR A 471 36.66 3.15 22.40
CA THR A 471 38.12 3.27 22.48
C THR A 471 38.74 2.92 21.12
N ASN A 472 40.00 3.33 20.91
CA ASN A 472 40.71 3.11 19.63
C ASN A 472 40.81 1.62 19.23
N ASP A 473 40.50 0.68 20.13
CA ASP A 473 40.50 -0.77 19.90
C ASP A 473 39.08 -1.37 19.72
N SER A 474 38.04 -0.55 19.51
CA SER A 474 36.63 -0.96 19.32
C SER A 474 35.86 -1.39 20.58
N ASP A 475 36.49 -1.32 21.76
CA ASP A 475 35.83 -1.65 23.02
C ASP A 475 35.15 -0.40 23.63
N TRP A 476 33.87 -0.53 23.95
CA TRP A 476 33.11 0.52 24.64
C TRP A 476 33.57 0.64 26.09
N LEU A 477 33.73 1.88 26.57
CA LEU A 477 33.90 2.17 28.01
C LEU A 477 32.80 1.46 28.83
N GLN A 478 33.24 0.54 29.68
CA GLN A 478 32.37 -0.25 30.53
C GLN A 478 32.19 0.43 31.88
N ARG A 479 31.05 0.18 32.53
CA ARG A 479 30.78 0.70 33.89
C ARG A 479 31.79 0.22 34.94
N SER A 480 32.43 -0.92 34.69
CA SER A 480 33.49 -1.48 35.54
C SER A 480 34.86 -0.85 35.30
N ASP A 481 35.03 -0.07 34.24
CA ASP A 481 36.31 0.56 33.94
C ASP A 481 36.62 1.60 34.99
N ARG A 482 37.90 1.67 35.39
CA ARG A 482 38.37 2.61 36.40
C ARG A 482 37.96 4.03 36.07
N ASP A 483 38.12 4.41 34.81
CA ASP A 483 37.77 5.72 34.29
C ASP A 483 36.26 5.99 34.38
N ALA A 484 35.39 5.00 34.16
CA ALA A 484 33.95 5.16 34.33
C ALA A 484 33.53 5.29 35.80
N ILE A 485 34.19 4.55 36.70
CA ILE A 485 33.96 4.62 38.14
C ILE A 485 34.35 6.01 38.67
N GLU A 486 35.55 6.48 38.33
CA GLU A 486 36.05 7.80 38.74
C GLU A 486 35.15 8.92 38.18
N LEU A 487 34.58 8.72 36.98
CA LEU A 487 33.62 9.66 36.40
C LEU A 487 32.29 9.73 37.16
N THR A 488 31.80 8.60 37.69
CA THR A 488 30.63 8.61 38.59
C THR A 488 30.91 9.26 39.94
N CYS A 489 32.18 9.37 40.35
CA CYS A 489 32.59 10.10 41.55
C CYS A 489 32.72 11.62 41.32
N GLY A 490 32.45 12.10 40.11
CA GLY A 490 32.50 13.53 39.75
C GLY A 490 33.88 14.04 39.30
N GLU A 491 34.88 13.16 39.22
CA GLU A 491 36.19 13.49 38.67
C GLU A 491 36.22 13.26 37.15
N ILE A 492 37.12 13.93 36.41
CA ILE A 492 37.33 13.66 34.98
C ILE A 492 38.71 13.02 34.81
N PRO A 493 38.80 11.69 34.70
CA PRO A 493 40.05 10.96 34.57
C PRO A 493 40.80 11.33 33.29
N PRO A 494 42.14 11.18 33.26
CA PRO A 494 42.95 11.41 32.07
C PRO A 494 42.49 10.59 30.86
N GLY A 495 42.09 9.32 31.05
CA GLY A 495 41.60 8.48 29.95
C GLY A 495 40.30 8.98 29.34
N ILE A 496 39.40 9.55 30.15
CA ILE A 496 38.18 10.19 29.65
C ILE A 496 38.49 11.47 28.86
N LYS A 497 39.45 12.29 29.32
CA LYS A 497 39.85 13.50 28.59
C LYS A 497 40.39 13.16 27.20
N GLN A 498 41.04 12.00 27.06
CA GLN A 498 41.55 11.53 25.78
C GLN A 498 40.44 11.07 24.82
N LEU A 499 39.32 10.56 25.35
CA LEU A 499 38.13 10.21 24.56
C LEU A 499 37.30 11.43 24.14
N MET A 500 37.54 12.61 24.73
CA MET A 500 36.83 13.85 24.40
C MET A 500 37.51 14.61 23.24
N SER A 501 37.78 13.92 22.13
CA SER A 501 38.35 14.53 20.93
C SER A 501 37.27 14.98 19.94
N ASP A 502 37.63 15.86 19.00
CA ASP A 502 36.68 16.32 17.96
C ASP A 502 36.17 15.16 17.10
N GLU A 503 36.95 14.09 16.93
CA GLU A 503 36.55 12.87 16.21
C GLU A 503 35.50 12.05 16.96
N ALA A 504 35.54 12.04 18.29
CA ALA A 504 34.55 11.32 19.12
C ALA A 504 33.25 12.10 19.32
N LYS A 505 33.21 13.36 18.88
CA LYS A 505 32.06 14.26 19.05
C LYS A 505 30.91 13.84 18.14
N MET A 506 29.73 13.68 18.73
CA MET A 506 28.52 13.33 17.97
C MET A 506 27.95 14.57 17.26
N ASP A 507 27.90 14.53 15.92
CA ASP A 507 27.17 15.53 15.13
C ASP A 507 25.68 15.51 15.48
N SER A 508 25.03 16.67 15.44
CA SER A 508 23.63 16.79 15.86
C SER A 508 22.66 16.15 14.87
N GLU A 509 22.99 16.16 13.57
CA GLU A 509 22.17 15.60 12.50
C GLU A 509 22.46 14.11 12.25
N SER A 510 23.54 13.57 12.83
CA SER A 510 23.86 12.14 12.73
C SER A 510 22.75 11.28 13.30
N ILE A 511 22.53 10.14 12.64
CA ILE A 511 21.57 9.13 13.07
C ILE A 511 22.23 8.22 14.09
N LEU A 512 21.50 7.86 15.14
CA LEU A 512 22.02 7.09 16.27
C LEU A 512 22.65 5.73 15.89
N SER A 513 22.10 5.06 14.89
CA SER A 513 22.63 3.80 14.38
C SER A 513 23.95 3.91 13.59
N GLU A 514 24.45 5.12 13.33
CA GLU A 514 25.80 5.32 12.77
C GLU A 514 26.90 5.06 13.81
N PHE A 515 26.55 5.08 15.10
CA PHE A 515 27.49 4.92 16.21
C PHE A 515 27.59 3.47 16.71
N TYR A 516 26.92 2.51 16.06
CA TYR A 516 27.01 1.07 16.35
C TYR A 516 26.83 0.70 17.84
N PHE A 517 25.81 1.26 18.50
CA PHE A 517 25.45 0.84 19.85
C PHE A 517 25.12 -0.66 19.84
N VAL A 518 25.85 -1.47 20.62
CA VAL A 518 25.69 -2.93 20.63
C VAL A 518 24.32 -3.30 21.20
N ASP A 519 23.55 -4.05 20.41
CA ASP A 519 22.24 -4.58 20.77
C ASP A 519 22.49 -5.89 21.55
N ASP A 520 22.39 -5.85 22.88
CA ASP A 520 22.63 -7.03 23.72
C ASP A 520 21.47 -8.03 23.55
N GLU A 521 21.70 -9.08 22.74
CA GLU A 521 20.73 -10.15 22.44
C GLU A 521 20.32 -11.03 23.65
N THR A 522 20.53 -10.61 24.90
CA THR A 522 20.34 -11.49 26.07
C THR A 522 19.56 -10.92 27.25
N SER A 523 18.50 -10.14 27.04
CA SER A 523 17.60 -9.80 28.15
C SER A 523 16.11 -9.84 27.82
N THR A 524 15.66 -11.02 27.37
CA THR A 524 14.33 -11.49 27.75
C THR A 524 14.42 -12.21 29.10
N CYS A 525 13.53 -11.82 30.02
CA CYS A 525 13.24 -12.41 31.33
C CYS A 525 14.07 -12.00 32.57
N LEU A 526 13.27 -11.58 33.57
CA LEU A 526 13.38 -11.74 35.03
C LEU A 526 14.20 -10.71 35.82
N TRP A 527 13.45 -10.02 36.67
CA TRP A 527 13.86 -9.29 37.86
C TRP A 527 14.82 -10.10 38.74
N THR A 528 16.11 -10.07 38.43
CA THR A 528 17.18 -10.49 39.33
C THR A 528 18.46 -9.74 39.00
N CYS A 529 19.12 -9.22 40.03
CA CYS A 529 20.38 -8.46 39.98
C CYS A 529 21.53 -9.22 39.31
N GLN A 530 21.59 -9.24 37.97
CA GLN A 530 22.79 -9.62 37.23
C GLN A 530 23.18 -8.56 36.21
N ARG A 531 24.51 -8.37 36.13
CA ARG A 531 25.27 -7.37 35.37
C ARG A 531 24.69 -7.12 33.98
N ILE A 532 24.17 -5.92 33.79
CA ILE A 532 23.82 -5.44 32.46
C ILE A 532 25.06 -4.72 31.90
N GLN A 533 25.70 -5.30 30.89
CA GLN A 533 26.79 -4.68 30.13
C GLN A 533 26.17 -3.69 29.13
N ARG A 534 26.39 -2.39 29.31
CA ARG A 534 25.83 -1.35 28.43
C ARG A 534 26.90 -0.37 27.97
N PRO A 535 26.90 0.02 26.68
CA PRO A 535 27.77 1.06 26.16
C PRO A 535 27.46 2.41 26.80
N ILE A 536 28.52 3.14 27.21
CA ILE A 536 28.42 4.47 27.83
C ILE A 536 28.55 5.56 26.76
N THR A 537 27.81 6.65 26.89
CA THR A 537 27.95 7.89 26.11
C THR A 537 28.21 9.02 27.08
N LEU A 538 29.26 9.80 26.85
CA LEU A 538 29.61 10.93 27.71
C LEU A 538 28.82 12.16 27.29
N VAL A 539 28.18 12.79 28.26
CA VAL A 539 27.42 14.03 28.10
C VAL A 539 28.11 15.09 28.95
N LEU A 540 28.67 16.11 28.31
CA LEU A 540 29.28 17.26 28.97
C LEU A 540 28.35 18.47 28.94
N LYS A 541 28.54 19.29 29.96
CA LYS A 541 28.09 20.67 30.03
C LYS A 541 28.85 21.55 29.05
#